data_AF-A0A1B6FP48-F1
#
_entry.id   AF-A0A1B6FP48-F1
#
_cell.length_a   1.000
_cell.length_b   1.000
_cell.length_c   1.000
_cell.angle_alpha   90.00
_cell.angle_beta   90.00
_cell.angle_gamma   90.00
#
_symmetry.space_group_name_H-M   'P 1'
#
loop_
_entity.id
_entity.type
_entity.pdbx_description
1 polymer ?
#
loop_
_entity_poly.entity_id
_entity_poly.type
_entity_poly.pdbx_seq_one_letter_code
_entity_poly.pdbx_strand_id
1 'polypeptide(L)'
;MLVVGLRVVRGPDWAWDDQDRGEGHVGTVVEVGKAGTKVSQTVFVQWDNGDKTNYRAGYKGSYDLRVLDNAQAGVKHASIICDGCRCQGIAGIRYKCTRCYDYDLCGPCYHGDKHDLNHVFQRFETANAVGVEMTPRKGSTKIQSRGIFIGAKVVRGTDWE
;
A
#
# COMPACT_ATOMS: atom_id res chain seq x y z
N MET A 1 2.08 -3.85 9.89
CA MET A 1 2.57 -5.22 9.62
C MET A 1 3.69 -5.12 8.60
N LEU A 2 4.89 -5.69 8.84
CA LEU A 2 5.95 -5.76 7.84
C LEU A 2 6.03 -7.18 7.31
N VAL A 3 5.70 -7.37 6.04
CA VAL A 3 5.70 -8.66 5.36
C VAL A 3 6.18 -8.52 3.92
N VAL A 4 6.69 -9.62 3.37
CA VAL A 4 7.06 -9.72 1.95
C VAL A 4 5.80 -9.66 1.08
N GLY A 5 5.93 -9.08 -0.12
CA GLY A 5 4.85 -8.96 -1.10
C GLY A 5 4.04 -7.66 -0.99
N LEU A 6 4.30 -6.81 0.00
CA LEU A 6 3.67 -5.49 0.08
C LEU A 6 4.08 -4.63 -1.12
N ARG A 7 3.09 -3.97 -1.75
CA ARG A 7 3.33 -2.94 -2.75
C ARG A 7 3.44 -1.60 -2.05
N VAL A 8 4.55 -0.89 -2.29
CA VAL A 8 4.92 0.31 -1.53
C VAL A 8 5.29 1.46 -2.45
N VAL A 9 5.20 2.67 -1.91
CA VAL A 9 5.70 3.92 -2.51
C VAL A 9 6.54 4.66 -1.46
N ARG A 10 7.29 5.70 -1.86
CA ARG A 10 8.01 6.55 -0.89
C ARG A 10 7.08 7.13 0.19
N GLY A 11 7.60 7.17 1.41
CA GLY A 11 6.92 7.57 2.63
C GLY A 11 7.31 8.96 3.13
N PRO A 12 6.81 9.35 4.31
CA PRO A 12 6.99 10.70 4.87
C PRO A 12 8.45 11.04 5.19
N ASP A 13 9.26 10.06 5.61
CA ASP A 13 10.65 10.30 6.04
C ASP A 13 11.67 10.01 4.94
N TRP A 14 11.21 9.87 3.69
CA TRP A 14 12.06 9.57 2.53
C TRP A 14 13.17 10.61 2.36
N ALA A 15 14.41 10.13 2.29
CA ALA A 15 15.62 10.97 2.19
C ALA A 15 16.59 10.44 1.12
N TRP A 16 16.06 9.79 0.07
CA TRP A 16 16.84 8.98 -0.87
C TRP A 16 16.68 9.47 -2.33
N ASP A 17 16.54 10.78 -2.52
CA ASP A 17 16.35 11.43 -3.82
C ASP A 17 15.32 10.69 -4.69
N ASP A 18 15.64 10.42 -5.96
CA ASP A 18 14.78 9.68 -6.89
C ASP A 18 15.26 8.24 -7.12
N GLN A 19 15.73 7.56 -6.07
CA GLN A 19 16.03 6.12 -6.14
C GLN A 19 14.81 5.27 -6.54
N ASP A 20 13.60 5.72 -6.21
CA ASP A 20 12.35 5.11 -6.70
C ASP A 20 11.91 5.66 -8.07
N ARG A 21 12.66 6.59 -8.70
CA ARG A 21 12.32 7.36 -9.93
C ARG A 21 11.32 8.51 -9.76
N GLY A 22 11.05 8.92 -8.53
CA GLY A 22 10.14 10.05 -8.26
C GLY A 22 8.86 9.60 -7.58
N GLU A 23 8.19 10.54 -6.93
CA GLU A 23 6.98 10.27 -6.16
C GLU A 23 5.88 9.56 -6.98
N GLY A 24 5.31 8.51 -6.37
CA GLY A 24 4.27 7.67 -6.97
C GLY A 24 4.79 6.40 -7.66
N HIS A 25 6.09 6.24 -7.86
CA HIS A 25 6.62 4.97 -8.35
C HIS A 25 6.49 3.86 -7.29
N VAL A 26 6.16 2.67 -7.77
CA VAL A 26 5.80 1.53 -6.94
C VAL A 26 6.95 0.52 -6.89
N GLY A 27 7.12 -0.10 -5.72
CA GLY A 27 8.01 -1.24 -5.52
C GLY A 27 7.35 -2.34 -4.71
N THR A 28 8.02 -3.49 -4.64
CA THR A 28 7.62 -4.65 -3.85
C THR A 28 8.60 -4.83 -2.69
N VAL A 29 8.10 -5.01 -1.47
CA VAL A 29 8.91 -5.49 -0.35
C VAL A 29 9.29 -6.96 -0.60
N VAL A 30 10.58 -7.23 -0.76
CA VAL A 30 11.10 -8.57 -1.09
C VAL A 30 11.81 -9.24 0.10
N GLU A 31 12.26 -8.46 1.08
CA GLU A 31 12.87 -8.99 2.30
C GLU A 31 12.53 -8.09 3.49
N VAL A 32 12.24 -8.70 4.64
CA VAL A 32 12.03 -7.99 5.90
C VAL A 32 13.18 -8.32 6.84
N GLY A 33 13.75 -7.30 7.48
CA GLY A 33 14.82 -7.49 8.44
C GLY A 33 14.43 -8.42 9.58
N LYS A 34 15.34 -9.32 9.96
CA LYS A 34 15.08 -10.33 11.01
C LYS A 34 14.89 -9.68 12.37
N ALA A 35 13.82 -10.04 13.08
CA ALA A 35 13.58 -9.61 14.45
C ALA A 35 14.79 -9.89 15.36
N GLY A 36 15.10 -8.98 16.28
CA GLY A 36 16.25 -9.09 17.19
C GLY A 36 17.62 -8.71 16.59
N THR A 37 17.66 -8.30 15.32
CA THR A 37 18.89 -7.77 14.69
C THR A 37 18.87 -6.24 14.60
N LYS A 38 20.04 -5.61 14.40
CA LYS A 38 20.15 -4.16 14.11
C LYS A 38 19.35 -3.74 12.86
N VAL A 39 18.98 -4.69 11.99
CA VAL A 39 18.21 -4.48 10.75
C VAL A 39 16.72 -4.83 10.89
N SER A 40 16.25 -5.23 12.08
CA SER A 40 14.84 -5.63 12.34
C SER A 40 13.77 -4.60 11.97
N GLN A 41 14.16 -3.33 11.77
CA GLN A 41 13.26 -2.23 11.41
C GLN A 41 13.55 -1.66 10.00
N THR A 42 14.12 -2.49 9.13
CA THR A 42 14.40 -2.17 7.72
C THR A 42 13.83 -3.25 6.81
N VAL A 43 13.60 -2.89 5.55
CA VAL A 43 13.10 -3.80 4.51
C VAL A 43 13.87 -3.57 3.21
N PHE A 44 14.05 -4.61 2.41
CA PHE A 44 14.49 -4.46 1.02
C PHE A 44 13.28 -4.31 0.10
N VAL A 45 13.35 -3.30 -0.76
CA VAL A 45 12.35 -3.05 -1.80
C VAL A 45 12.99 -3.27 -3.16
N GLN A 46 12.33 -4.06 -3.98
CA GLN A 46 12.56 -4.16 -5.41
C GLN A 46 11.59 -3.20 -6.10
N TRP A 47 12.10 -2.08 -6.59
CA TRP A 47 11.31 -1.12 -7.36
C TRP A 47 10.97 -1.68 -8.74
N ASP A 48 9.85 -1.25 -9.29
CA ASP A 48 9.33 -1.71 -10.59
C ASP A 48 10.26 -1.38 -11.78
N ASN A 49 11.21 -0.46 -11.58
CA ASN A 49 12.24 -0.12 -12.57
C ASN A 49 13.42 -1.12 -12.56
N GLY A 50 13.48 -2.06 -11.61
CA GLY A 50 14.57 -3.02 -11.45
C GLY A 50 15.58 -2.70 -10.34
N ASP A 51 15.53 -1.51 -9.73
CA ASP A 51 16.44 -1.15 -8.65
C ASP A 51 16.04 -1.85 -7.34
N LYS A 52 17.02 -2.36 -6.59
CA LYS A 52 16.82 -3.03 -5.30
C LYS A 52 17.68 -2.40 -4.22
N THR A 53 17.08 -1.98 -3.12
CA THR A 53 17.83 -1.42 -1.98
C THR A 53 17.04 -1.51 -0.68
N ASN A 54 17.67 -1.14 0.44
CA ASN A 54 17.10 -1.21 1.78
C ASN A 54 16.59 0.15 2.27
N TYR A 55 15.46 0.14 3.00
CA TYR A 55 14.79 1.32 3.50
C TYR A 55 14.34 1.16 4.95
N ARG A 56 14.15 2.29 5.65
CA ARG A 56 13.71 2.33 7.05
C ARG A 56 12.21 2.10 7.14
N ALA A 57 11.82 1.17 8.00
CA ALA A 57 10.43 0.84 8.30
C ALA A 57 10.22 0.87 9.83
N GLY A 58 10.69 1.93 10.47
CA GLY A 58 10.70 2.14 11.91
C GLY A 58 12.09 2.35 12.52
N TYR A 59 13.17 2.16 11.75
CA TYR A 59 14.53 2.35 12.24
C TYR A 59 14.74 3.82 12.64
N LYS A 60 15.11 4.03 13.91
CA LYS A 60 15.19 5.37 14.55
C LYS A 60 13.88 6.17 14.42
N GLY A 61 12.74 5.50 14.37
CA GLY A 61 11.42 6.13 14.23
C GLY A 61 11.12 6.67 12.84
N SER A 62 11.96 6.38 11.83
CA SER A 62 11.73 6.83 10.45
C SER A 62 11.01 5.77 9.62
N TYR A 63 10.09 6.23 8.79
CA TYR A 63 9.28 5.45 7.86
C TYR A 63 9.45 5.99 6.44
N ASP A 64 10.39 5.37 5.71
CA ASP A 64 10.71 5.75 4.33
C ASP A 64 9.65 5.29 3.33
N LEU A 65 8.67 4.48 3.74
CA LEU A 65 7.73 3.82 2.83
C LEU A 65 6.29 3.96 3.31
N ARG A 66 5.34 3.98 2.37
CA ARG A 66 3.91 3.79 2.61
C ARG A 66 3.43 2.53 1.90
N VAL A 67 2.53 1.80 2.54
CA VAL A 67 1.85 0.66 1.92
C VAL A 67 0.78 1.18 0.96
N LEU A 68 0.93 0.87 -0.33
CA LEU A 68 -0.04 1.14 -1.38
C LEU A 68 -1.08 0.01 -1.45
N ASP A 69 -0.61 -1.23 -1.46
CA ASP A 69 -1.45 -2.43 -1.50
C ASP A 69 -0.78 -3.57 -0.70
N ASN A 70 -1.60 -4.41 -0.08
CA ASN A 70 -1.19 -5.60 0.66
C ASN A 70 -1.95 -6.87 0.25
N ALA A 71 -2.73 -6.82 -0.83
CA ALA A 71 -3.42 -7.99 -1.36
C ALA A 71 -2.44 -9.10 -1.79
N GLN A 72 -1.31 -8.74 -2.42
CA GLN A 72 -0.29 -9.70 -2.88
C GLN A 72 0.47 -10.36 -1.72
N ALA A 73 0.42 -9.76 -0.52
CA ALA A 73 0.91 -10.37 0.72
C ALA A 73 -0.13 -11.33 1.36
N GLY A 74 -1.24 -11.62 0.69
CA GLY A 74 -2.26 -12.57 1.12
C GLY A 74 -3.34 -11.99 2.05
N VAL A 75 -3.35 -10.68 2.29
CA VAL A 75 -4.36 -10.05 3.13
C VAL A 75 -5.73 -10.06 2.45
N LYS A 76 -6.77 -10.50 3.17
CA LYS A 76 -8.15 -10.51 2.69
C LYS A 76 -9.16 -10.30 3.82
N HIS A 77 -10.23 -9.56 3.52
CA HIS A 77 -11.44 -9.43 4.34
C HIS A 77 -12.56 -10.27 3.74
N ALA A 78 -12.53 -11.58 3.99
CA ALA A 78 -13.30 -12.56 3.22
C ALA A 78 -14.82 -12.37 3.24
N SER A 79 -15.37 -11.89 4.36
CA SER A 79 -16.82 -11.68 4.54
C SER A 79 -17.32 -10.31 4.11
N ILE A 80 -16.45 -9.46 3.56
CA ILE A 80 -16.79 -8.07 3.22
C ILE A 80 -16.93 -7.91 1.72
N ILE A 81 -18.03 -7.29 1.30
CA ILE A 81 -18.31 -6.98 -0.10
C ILE A 81 -17.96 -5.50 -0.33
N CYS A 82 -17.27 -5.19 -1.43
CA CYS A 82 -17.08 -3.80 -1.83
C CYS A 82 -18.38 -3.25 -2.43
N ASP A 83 -18.93 -2.18 -1.89
CA ASP A 83 -20.14 -1.53 -2.41
C ASP A 83 -19.93 -0.83 -3.75
N GLY A 84 -18.68 -0.44 -4.04
CA GLY A 84 -18.32 0.25 -5.28
C GLY A 84 -18.26 -0.65 -6.51
N CYS A 85 -17.73 -1.86 -6.38
CA CYS A 85 -17.55 -2.80 -7.51
C CYS A 85 -18.20 -4.17 -7.31
N ARG A 86 -18.83 -4.41 -6.16
CA ARG A 86 -19.50 -5.67 -5.78
C ARG A 86 -18.59 -6.90 -5.72
N CYS A 87 -17.26 -6.73 -5.67
CA CYS A 87 -16.36 -7.86 -5.45
C CYS A 87 -16.61 -8.47 -4.06
N GLN A 88 -16.69 -9.80 -4.02
CA GLN A 88 -16.89 -10.57 -2.79
C GLN A 88 -15.54 -10.88 -2.15
N GLY A 89 -15.39 -10.49 -0.88
CA GLY A 89 -14.15 -10.65 -0.15
C GLY A 89 -13.09 -9.65 -0.64
N ILE A 90 -13.03 -8.49 0.01
CA ILE A 90 -12.04 -7.46 -0.32
C ILE A 90 -10.62 -8.03 -0.15
N ALA A 91 -9.89 -8.13 -1.26
CA ALA A 91 -8.47 -8.43 -1.24
C ALA A 91 -7.69 -7.15 -0.88
N GLY A 92 -6.79 -7.26 0.08
CA GLY A 92 -5.99 -6.15 0.58
C GLY A 92 -6.70 -5.26 1.61
N ILE A 93 -6.41 -3.96 1.57
CA ILE A 93 -6.91 -2.97 2.54
C ILE A 93 -8.41 -2.73 2.35
N ARG A 94 -9.16 -2.75 3.45
CA ARG A 94 -10.58 -2.38 3.52
C ARG A 94 -10.73 -0.93 3.96
N TYR A 95 -11.63 -0.20 3.30
CA TYR A 95 -11.99 1.17 3.64
C TYR A 95 -13.48 1.23 3.98
N LYS A 96 -13.82 1.42 5.25
CA LYS A 96 -15.21 1.53 5.72
C LYS A 96 -15.62 2.98 5.89
N CYS A 97 -16.74 3.41 5.31
CA CYS A 97 -17.26 4.75 5.53
C CYS A 97 -17.75 4.90 6.97
N THR A 98 -17.42 6.01 7.64
CA THR A 98 -17.84 6.26 9.04
C THR A 98 -19.23 6.90 9.13
N ARG A 99 -19.80 7.34 8.01
CA ARG A 99 -21.09 8.04 7.96
C ARG A 99 -22.24 7.19 7.44
N CYS A 100 -21.95 6.23 6.57
CA CYS A 100 -22.97 5.40 5.94
C CYS A 100 -23.07 4.05 6.64
N TYR A 101 -24.31 3.58 6.81
CA TYR A 101 -24.55 2.25 7.35
C TYR A 101 -23.95 1.19 6.42
N ASP A 102 -23.07 0.38 7.00
CA ASP A 102 -22.41 -0.76 6.37
C ASP A 102 -21.88 -0.54 4.94
N TYR A 103 -21.18 0.58 4.72
CA TYR A 103 -20.62 0.91 3.41
C TYR A 103 -19.10 0.71 3.36
N ASP A 104 -18.65 -0.18 2.48
CA ASP A 104 -17.27 -0.66 2.41
C ASP A 104 -16.69 -0.58 0.98
N LEU A 105 -15.44 -0.15 0.87
CA LEU A 105 -14.72 -0.06 -0.40
C LEU A 105 -13.40 -0.85 -0.35
N CYS A 106 -13.07 -1.52 -1.45
CA CYS A 106 -11.73 -2.03 -1.70
C CYS A 106 -10.77 -0.90 -2.08
N GLY A 107 -9.46 -1.15 -2.01
CA GLY A 107 -8.42 -0.19 -2.43
C GLY A 107 -8.68 0.45 -3.80
N PRO A 108 -8.92 -0.32 -4.88
CA PRO A 108 -9.22 0.24 -6.20
C PRO A 108 -10.44 1.18 -6.23
N CYS A 109 -11.52 0.88 -5.50
CA CYS A 109 -12.68 1.76 -5.45
C CYS A 109 -12.44 3.00 -4.59
N TYR A 110 -11.73 2.85 -3.46
CA TYR A 110 -11.38 3.97 -2.60
C TYR A 110 -10.47 4.98 -3.31
N HIS A 111 -9.42 4.50 -3.97
CA HIS A 111 -8.49 5.34 -4.76
C HIS A 111 -9.06 5.74 -6.13
N GLY A 112 -10.09 5.04 -6.62
CA GLY A 112 -10.86 5.36 -7.82
C GLY A 112 -12.02 6.34 -7.56
N ASP A 113 -11.98 7.08 -6.44
CA ASP A 113 -12.95 8.12 -6.07
C ASP A 113 -14.42 7.66 -6.09
N LYS A 114 -14.67 6.37 -5.82
CA LYS A 114 -16.04 5.87 -5.60
C LYS A 114 -16.55 6.37 -4.25
N HIS A 115 -17.87 6.58 -4.16
CA HIS A 115 -18.56 7.16 -3.00
C HIS A 115 -18.25 8.64 -2.75
N ASP A 116 -19.00 9.30 -1.86
CA ASP A 116 -18.79 10.71 -1.51
C ASP A 116 -17.35 10.94 -1.00
N LEU A 117 -16.67 11.93 -1.58
CA LEU A 117 -15.31 12.31 -1.25
C LEU A 117 -15.21 13.13 0.04
N ASN A 118 -16.32 13.71 0.51
CA ASN A 118 -16.41 14.39 1.82
C ASN A 118 -16.59 13.41 2.98
N HIS A 119 -16.97 12.17 2.71
CA HIS A 119 -17.15 11.16 3.75
C HIS A 119 -15.80 10.67 4.26
N VAL A 120 -15.69 10.61 5.59
CA VAL A 120 -14.54 10.06 6.30
C VAL A 120 -14.60 8.54 6.25
N PHE A 121 -13.42 7.91 6.14
CA PHE A 121 -13.29 6.46 6.11
C PHE A 121 -12.38 5.99 7.25
N GLN A 122 -12.65 4.80 7.76
CA GLN A 122 -11.70 4.01 8.53
C GLN A 122 -10.95 3.05 7.61
N ARG A 123 -9.63 3.03 7.71
CA ARG A 123 -8.73 2.12 7.01
C ARG A 123 -8.41 0.91 7.91
N PHE A 124 -8.66 -0.29 7.40
CA PHE A 124 -8.36 -1.56 8.07
C PHE A 124 -7.30 -2.31 7.27
N GLU A 125 -6.06 -2.31 7.78
CA GLU A 125 -4.93 -2.96 7.10
C GLU A 125 -5.07 -4.49 7.07
N THR A 126 -5.72 -5.10 8.06
CA THR A 126 -6.01 -6.54 8.13
C THR A 126 -7.40 -6.76 8.71
N ALA A 127 -7.93 -7.98 8.63
CA ALA A 127 -9.27 -8.33 9.15
C ALA A 127 -9.42 -8.11 10.67
N ASN A 128 -8.31 -8.16 11.41
CA ASN A 128 -8.28 -8.00 12.87
C ASN A 128 -7.72 -6.63 13.31
N ALA A 129 -7.40 -5.74 12.36
CA ALA A 129 -6.87 -4.43 12.69
C ALA A 129 -7.94 -3.54 13.32
N VAL A 130 -7.51 -2.68 14.24
CA VAL A 130 -8.34 -1.54 14.67
C VAL A 130 -8.40 -0.55 13.51
N GLY A 131 -9.60 -0.08 13.17
CA GLY A 131 -9.80 0.88 12.09
C GLY A 131 -9.15 2.23 12.42
N VAL A 132 -8.33 2.73 11.49
CA VAL A 132 -7.70 4.06 11.62
C VAL A 132 -8.51 5.06 10.82
N GLU A 133 -9.02 6.09 11.48
CA GLU A 133 -9.75 7.16 10.81
C GLU A 133 -8.84 7.96 9.87
N MET A 134 -9.33 8.23 8.66
CA MET A 134 -8.63 8.95 7.60
C MET A 134 -9.25 10.34 7.40
N THR A 135 -8.48 11.27 6.86
CA THR A 135 -9.04 12.54 6.37
C THR A 135 -9.98 12.31 5.18
N PRO A 136 -10.97 13.19 4.94
CA PRO A 136 -11.77 13.16 3.72
C PRO A 136 -10.89 13.19 2.47
N ARG A 137 -11.26 12.42 1.45
CA ARG A 137 -10.54 12.39 0.16
C ARG A 137 -10.63 13.73 -0.56
N LYS A 138 -11.75 14.47 -0.40
CA LYS A 138 -11.90 15.80 -1.00
C LYS A 138 -10.85 16.75 -0.43
N GLY A 139 -10.06 17.36 -1.31
CA GLY A 139 -8.99 18.27 -0.93
C GLY A 139 -7.72 17.60 -0.42
N SER A 140 -7.71 16.26 -0.26
CA SER A 140 -6.48 15.52 0.01
C SER A 140 -5.64 15.39 -1.26
N THR A 141 -4.31 15.36 -1.11
CA THR A 141 -3.38 15.17 -2.22
C THR A 141 -3.58 13.80 -2.85
N LYS A 142 -3.73 13.77 -4.19
CA LYS A 142 -3.83 12.55 -4.98
C LYS A 142 -2.74 12.53 -6.03
N ILE A 143 -1.94 11.47 -6.02
CA ILE A 143 -0.84 11.25 -6.95
C ILE A 143 -1.10 9.99 -7.78
N GLN A 144 -0.62 9.98 -9.02
CA GLN A 144 -0.71 8.82 -9.88
C GLN A 144 0.39 7.81 -9.53
N SER A 145 0.00 6.55 -9.35
CA SER A 145 0.96 5.44 -9.21
C SER A 145 1.63 5.12 -10.55
N ARG A 146 2.95 4.86 -10.55
CA ARG A 146 3.75 4.52 -11.74
C ARG A 146 4.56 3.24 -11.51
N GLY A 147 4.76 2.45 -12.56
CA GLY A 147 5.44 1.15 -12.46
C GLY A 147 4.83 0.11 -13.39
N ILE A 148 4.81 -1.15 -12.96
CA ILE A 148 4.30 -2.30 -13.72
C ILE A 148 2.78 -2.34 -13.62
N PHE A 149 2.13 -1.50 -14.43
CA PHE A 149 0.67 -1.42 -14.59
C PHE A 149 0.26 -1.76 -16.03
N ILE A 150 -1.05 -1.78 -16.32
CA ILE A 150 -1.57 -1.99 -17.68
C ILE A 150 -0.93 -0.99 -18.65
N GLY A 151 -0.32 -1.50 -19.71
CA GLY A 151 0.39 -0.70 -20.72
C GLY A 151 1.89 -0.49 -20.45
N ALA A 152 2.42 -0.95 -19.33
CA ALA A 152 3.85 -0.91 -19.06
C ALA A 152 4.64 -1.80 -20.04
N LYS A 153 5.79 -1.30 -20.50
CA LYS A 153 6.79 -2.10 -21.23
C LYS A 153 7.76 -2.69 -20.21
N VAL A 154 7.93 -4.00 -20.24
CA VAL A 154 8.72 -4.73 -19.23
C VAL A 154 9.74 -5.65 -19.87
N VAL A 155 10.77 -5.99 -19.10
CA VAL A 155 11.74 -7.04 -19.38
C VAL A 155 11.78 -8.01 -18.20
N ARG A 156 12.51 -9.12 -18.32
CA ARG A 156 12.67 -10.09 -17.22
C ARG A 156 13.21 -9.39 -15.95
N GLY A 157 12.64 -9.75 -14.80
CA GLY A 157 13.09 -9.28 -13.49
C GLY A 157 14.25 -10.11 -12.93
N THR A 158 14.68 -9.77 -11.72
CA THR A 158 15.76 -10.46 -11.01
C THR A 158 15.44 -11.91 -10.65
N ASP A 159 14.15 -12.22 -10.47
CA ASP A 159 13.68 -13.52 -10.02
C ASP A 159 13.22 -14.42 -11.19
N TRP A 160 13.64 -14.09 -12.42
CA TRP A 160 13.35 -14.90 -13.61
C TRP A 160 14.24 -16.15 -13.65
N GLU A 161 13.63 -17.34 -13.70
CA GLU A 161 14.29 -18.63 -13.93
C GLU A 161 14.09 -19.12 -15.39
#